data_AF-A0A2E0JFP5-F1
#
_entry.id   AF-A0A2E0JFP5-F1
#
_cell.length_a   1.000
_cell.length_b   1.000
_cell.length_c   1.000
_cell.angle_alpha   90.00
_cell.angle_beta   90.00
_cell.angle_gamma   90.00
#
_symmetry.space_group_name_H-M   'P 1'
#
loop_
_entity.id
_entity.type
_entity.pdbx_description
1 polymer ?
#
loop_
_entity_poly.entity_id
_entity_poly.type
_entity_poly.pdbx_seq_one_letter_code
_entity_poly.pdbx_strand_id
1 'polypeptide(L)'
;MRILAAVTGLLMFASSAFALDTEGKVANVDPENLTITLDNGQTYKLPSEMDISAIEPGMSVIVAYREVDNGVKQITDMLLPD
;
A
#
# COMPACT_ATOMS: atom_id res chain seq x y z
N MET A 1 46.11 -22.65 -18.89
CA MET A 1 46.03 -22.25 -17.47
C MET A 1 45.03 -21.10 -17.36
N ARG A 2 43.86 -21.42 -16.81
CA ARG A 2 42.77 -20.57 -16.30
C ARG A 2 43.02 -19.05 -16.30
N ILE A 3 42.49 -18.34 -17.29
CA ILE A 3 42.11 -16.93 -17.11
C ILE A 3 40.63 -16.80 -17.42
N LEU A 4 39.82 -17.38 -16.54
CA LEU A 4 38.39 -17.07 -16.42
C LEU A 4 38.29 -16.11 -15.22
N ALA A 5 38.69 -14.85 -15.44
CA ALA A 5 38.44 -13.80 -14.47
C ALA A 5 36.97 -13.42 -14.58
N ALA A 6 36.25 -13.65 -13.49
CA ALA A 6 34.84 -13.43 -13.30
C ALA A 6 34.43 -11.98 -13.60
N VAL A 7 33.42 -11.79 -14.45
CA VAL A 7 32.63 -10.55 -14.48
C VAL A 7 31.24 -10.90 -13.99
N THR A 8 31.12 -10.81 -12.68
CA THR A 8 29.88 -10.89 -11.91
C THR A 8 29.07 -9.63 -12.21
N GLY A 9 28.21 -9.67 -13.22
CA GLY A 9 27.22 -8.62 -13.46
C GLY A 9 25.96 -8.90 -12.66
N LEU A 10 25.95 -8.56 -11.37
CA LEU A 10 24.69 -8.49 -10.60
C LEU A 10 23.89 -7.30 -11.12
N LEU A 11 23.07 -7.52 -12.14
CA LEU A 11 22.00 -6.60 -12.52
C LEU A 11 20.95 -6.67 -11.40
N MET A 12 21.16 -5.87 -10.36
CA MET A 12 20.10 -5.60 -9.39
C MET A 12 19.07 -4.73 -10.10
N PHE A 13 17.95 -5.34 -10.51
CA PHE A 13 16.78 -4.61 -10.95
C PHE A 13 16.27 -3.81 -9.75
N ALA A 14 16.51 -2.50 -9.76
CA ALA A 14 15.85 -1.60 -8.83
C ALA A 14 14.37 -1.53 -9.24
N SER A 15 13.51 -2.32 -8.60
CA SER A 15 12.07 -2.17 -8.73
C SER A 15 11.68 -0.86 -8.05
N SER A 16 11.38 0.16 -8.86
CA SER A 16 10.74 1.37 -8.37
C SER A 16 9.32 1.03 -7.95
N ALA A 17 9.05 1.08 -6.66
CA ALA A 17 7.70 0.86 -6.16
C ALA A 17 6.90 2.17 -6.26
N PHE A 18 6.15 2.32 -7.34
CA PHE A 18 5.25 3.46 -7.54
C PHE A 18 4.10 3.41 -6.53
N ALA A 19 3.81 4.55 -5.90
CA ALA A 19 2.56 4.73 -5.15
C ALA A 19 1.45 5.12 -6.14
N LEU A 20 0.28 4.51 -5.98
CA LEU A 20 -0.94 4.76 -6.72
C LEU A 20 -1.93 5.46 -5.79
N ASP A 21 -2.74 6.36 -6.31
CA ASP A 21 -3.78 7.06 -5.58
C ASP A 21 -5.17 6.58 -6.01
N THR A 22 -6.12 6.57 -5.07
CA THR A 22 -7.53 6.26 -5.32
C THR A 22 -8.41 7.03 -4.35
N GLU A 23 -9.56 7.49 -4.84
CA GLU A 23 -10.62 8.09 -4.03
C GLU A 23 -11.76 7.08 -3.89
N GLY A 24 -12.34 7.00 -2.70
CA GLY A 24 -13.51 6.15 -2.46
C GLY A 24 -14.14 6.37 -1.10
N LYS A 25 -15.33 5.80 -0.90
CA LYS A 25 -15.98 5.79 0.41
C LYS A 25 -15.55 4.58 1.21
N VAL A 26 -15.25 4.76 2.48
CA VAL A 26 -14.97 3.65 3.40
C VAL A 26 -16.24 2.81 3.56
N ALA A 27 -16.21 1.56 3.10
CA ALA A 27 -17.30 0.62 3.24
C ALA A 27 -17.19 -0.19 4.55
N ASN A 28 -15.97 -0.57 4.94
CA ASN A 28 -15.71 -1.31 6.16
C ASN A 28 -14.34 -0.95 6.76
N VAL A 29 -14.23 -1.06 8.08
CA VAL A 29 -13.01 -0.83 8.85
C VAL A 29 -12.76 -2.05 9.73
N ASP A 30 -11.57 -2.64 9.62
CA ASP A 30 -11.14 -3.79 10.41
C ASP A 30 -9.91 -3.40 11.27
N PRO A 31 -10.13 -3.04 12.55
CA PRO A 31 -9.05 -2.66 13.46
C PRO A 31 -8.17 -3.82 13.89
N GLU A 32 -8.66 -5.05 13.85
CA GLU A 32 -7.88 -6.24 14.22
C GLU A 32 -6.80 -6.51 13.18
N ASN A 33 -7.13 -6.34 11.90
CA ASN A 33 -6.20 -6.57 10.78
C ASN A 33 -5.52 -5.29 10.28
N LEU A 34 -5.89 -4.12 10.82
CA LEU A 34 -5.48 -2.79 10.36
C LEU A 34 -5.75 -2.64 8.85
N THR A 35 -6.98 -2.90 8.43
CA THR A 35 -7.40 -2.75 7.04
C THR A 35 -8.68 -1.94 6.90
N ILE A 36 -8.82 -1.31 5.74
CA ILE A 36 -10.08 -0.68 5.31
C ILE A 36 -10.50 -1.26 3.98
N THR A 37 -11.80 -1.36 3.76
CA THR A 37 -12.38 -1.70 2.46
C THR A 37 -13.09 -0.48 1.92
N LEU A 38 -12.78 -0.07 0.70
CA LEU A 38 -13.49 1.01 0.03
C LEU A 38 -14.70 0.46 -0.74
N ASP A 39 -15.61 1.34 -1.13
CA ASP A 39 -16.81 1.05 -1.92
C ASP A 39 -16.52 0.45 -3.30
N ASN A 40 -15.29 0.60 -3.81
CA ASN A 40 -14.78 -0.10 -4.98
C ASN A 40 -14.55 -1.61 -4.75
N GLY A 41 -14.75 -2.12 -3.53
CA GLY A 41 -14.59 -3.52 -3.14
C GLY A 41 -13.14 -3.95 -2.89
N GLN A 42 -12.18 -3.03 -2.97
CA GLN A 42 -10.77 -3.29 -2.68
C GLN A 42 -10.46 -3.05 -1.20
N THR A 43 -9.56 -3.86 -0.67
CA THR A 43 -9.06 -3.76 0.71
C THR A 43 -7.64 -3.23 0.73
N TYR A 44 -7.39 -2.28 1.63
CA TYR A 44 -6.12 -1.59 1.80
C TYR A 44 -5.64 -1.75 3.23
N LYS A 45 -4.34 -2.00 3.41
CA LYS A 45 -3.72 -2.17 4.71
C LYS A 45 -3.20 -0.84 5.22
N LEU A 46 -3.64 -0.44 6.40
CA LEU A 46 -3.23 0.78 7.07
C LEU A 46 -1.79 0.64 7.60
N PRO A 47 -1.02 1.74 7.68
CA PRO A 47 0.22 1.78 8.43
C PRO A 47 -0.06 1.51 9.91
N SER A 48 0.85 0.83 10.60
CA SER A 48 0.73 0.54 12.04
C SER A 48 0.67 1.78 12.93
N GLU A 49 1.10 2.92 12.39
CA GLU A 49 1.16 4.22 13.07
C GLU A 49 -0.12 5.06 12.85
N MET A 50 -1.01 4.63 11.95
CA MET A 50 -2.24 5.37 11.65
C MET A 50 -3.31 5.11 12.70
N ASP A 51 -3.94 6.17 13.19
CA ASP A 51 -5.05 6.06 14.12
C ASP A 51 -6.34 5.67 13.37
N ILE A 52 -6.71 4.39 13.47
CA ILE A 52 -7.91 3.86 12.82
C ILE A 52 -9.21 4.36 13.45
N SER A 53 -9.16 4.89 14.68
CA SER A 53 -10.37 5.38 15.37
C SER A 53 -10.98 6.62 14.74
N ALA A 54 -10.19 7.35 13.93
CA ALA A 54 -10.65 8.51 13.17
C ALA A 54 -11.32 8.14 11.83
N ILE A 55 -11.39 6.84 11.48
CA ILE A 55 -11.94 6.36 10.21
C ILE A 55 -13.23 5.61 10.47
N GLU A 56 -14.33 6.12 9.90
CA GLU A 56 -15.67 5.55 10.03
C GLU A 56 -16.23 5.13 8.65
N PRO A 57 -17.05 4.07 8.60
CA PRO A 57 -17.78 3.72 7.39
C PRO A 57 -18.64 4.89 6.89
N GLY A 58 -18.57 5.17 5.59
CA GLY A 58 -19.27 6.26 4.91
C GLY A 58 -18.41 7.50 4.63
N MET A 59 -17.25 7.62 5.28
CA MET A 59 -16.29 8.71 5.02
C MET A 59 -15.73 8.60 3.60
N SER A 60 -15.68 9.72 2.88
CA SER A 60 -15.00 9.82 1.59
C SER A 60 -13.53 10.12 1.84
N VAL A 61 -12.62 9.25 1.40
CA VAL A 61 -11.17 9.37 1.62
C VAL A 61 -10.40 9.30 0.31
N ILE A 62 -9.23 9.94 0.29
CA ILE A 62 -8.23 9.75 -0.76
C ILE A 62 -7.07 8.98 -0.17
N VAL A 63 -6.70 7.88 -0.82
CA VAL A 63 -5.71 6.94 -0.32
C VAL A 63 -4.59 6.82 -1.34
N ALA A 64 -3.37 7.16 -0.92
CA ALA A 64 -2.16 6.78 -1.63
C ALA A 64 -1.68 5.43 -1.08
N TYR A 65 -1.47 4.46 -1.96
CA TYR A 65 -1.05 3.11 -1.60
C TYR A 65 0.04 2.61 -2.54
N ARG A 66 0.77 1.61 -2.07
CA ARG A 66 1.72 0.85 -2.87
C ARG A 66 1.31 -0.61 -2.83
N GLU A 67 1.45 -1.29 -3.96
CA GLU A 67 1.36 -2.74 -3.97
C GLU A 67 2.71 -3.33 -3.56
N VAL A 68 2.72 -4.10 -2.48
CA VAL A 68 3.91 -4.83 -1.99
C VAL A 68 3.86 -6.29 -2.44
N ASP A 69 4.90 -7.06 -2.12
CA ASP A 69 4.97 -8.49 -2.45
C ASP A 69 3.68 -9.21 -2.02
N ASN A 70 3.16 -10.07 -2.91
CA ASN A 70 1.88 -10.79 -2.79
C ASN A 70 0.60 -9.97 -3.07
N GLY A 71 0.70 -8.79 -3.69
CA GLY A 71 -0.46 -8.02 -4.15
C GLY A 71 -1.18 -7.25 -3.05
N VAL A 72 -0.57 -7.13 -1.87
CA VAL A 72 -1.13 -6.36 -0.74
C VAL A 72 -1.03 -4.87 -1.05
N LYS A 73 -2.15 -4.16 -0.97
CA LYS A 73 -2.22 -2.71 -1.16
C LYS A 73 -1.97 -2.03 0.18
N GLN A 74 -0.74 -1.64 0.43
CA GLN A 74 -0.34 -0.95 1.65
C GLN A 74 -0.48 0.56 1.48
N ILE A 75 -1.30 1.18 2.33
CA ILE A 75 -1.47 2.62 2.37
C ILE A 75 -0.15 3.25 2.81
N THR A 76 0.26 4.28 2.07
CA THR A 76 1.43 5.10 2.38
C THR A 76 1.03 6.48 2.87
N ASP A 77 -0.12 6.99 2.43
CA ASP A 77 -0.68 8.26 2.86
C ASP A 77 -2.22 8.25 2.72
N MET A 78 -2.92 9.00 3.56
CA MET A 78 -4.37 9.10 3.53
C MET A 78 -4.81 10.53 3.85
N LEU A 79 -5.71 11.06 3.02
CA LEU A 79 -6.38 12.33 3.24
C LEU A 79 -7.82 12.07 3.66
N LEU A 80 -8.14 12.54 4.87
CA LEU A 80 -9.49 12.55 5.41
C LEU A 80 -10.22 13.84 4.97
N PRO A 81 -11.55 13.81 4.83
CA PRO A 81 -12.33 15.01 4.54
C PRO A 81 -12.34 15.93 5.78
N ASP A 82 -12.49 17.24 5.54
CA ASP A 82 -12.54 18.29 6.58
C ASP A 82 -13.72 18.12 7.57
#